data_AF-A0A7C3FTU4-F1
#
_entry.id   AF-A0A7C3FTU4-F1
#
_cell.length_a   1.000
_cell.length_b   1.000
_cell.length_c   1.000
_cell.angle_alpha   90.00
_cell.angle_beta   90.00
_cell.angle_gamma   90.00
#
_symmetry.space_group_name_H-M   'P 1'
#
loop_
_entity.id
_entity.type
_entity.pdbx_description
1 polymer ?
#
loop_
_entity_poly.entity_id
_entity_poly.type
_entity_poly.pdbx_seq_one_letter_code
_entity_poly.pdbx_strand_id
1 'polypeptide(L)'
;MKEELIDWLREPDGSGVDYLTMRDLTDADQKELMAAREKAHREGPIANILSKMNPEGYWEKPGPGYLPKYTSTVWSLILLSQLGASVNEDKRLSTACLYYLDHAMTEYGQISVNGTPSQTIDCLQGNMLTALMDMDFYDPRMDKAYEWMAMTTTGEGVASMGDKSTPLRYYSGKIGPDFACGANNKLACAWG
;
A
#
# COMPACT_ATOMS: atom_id res chain seq x y z
N MET A 1 -6.73 28.10 19.59
CA MET A 1 -6.79 26.63 19.66
C MET A 1 -6.84 25.93 18.30
N LYS A 2 -7.81 26.19 17.39
CA LYS A 2 -7.75 25.58 16.04
C LYS A 2 -6.62 26.18 15.17
N GLU A 3 -6.49 27.51 15.15
CA GLU A 3 -5.43 28.19 14.38
C GLU A 3 -4.02 27.90 14.91
N GLU A 4 -3.80 28.05 16.22
CA GLU A 4 -2.51 27.72 16.86
C GLU A 4 -2.04 26.27 16.59
N LEU A 5 -2.99 25.32 16.49
CA LEU A 5 -2.67 23.93 16.16
C LEU A 5 -2.27 23.78 14.69
N ILE A 6 -2.95 24.47 13.78
CA ILE A 6 -2.60 24.47 12.35
C ILE A 6 -1.24 25.12 12.14
N ASP A 7 -0.96 26.24 12.81
CA ASP A 7 0.34 26.91 12.71
C ASP A 7 1.46 26.01 13.22
N TRP A 8 1.25 25.30 14.33
CA TRP A 8 2.21 24.31 14.86
C TRP A 8 2.47 23.15 13.88
N LEU A 9 1.41 22.61 13.25
CA LEU A 9 1.55 21.53 12.27
C LEU A 9 2.28 21.95 10.98
N ARG A 10 2.31 23.26 10.71
CA ARG A 10 2.92 23.85 9.50
C ARG A 10 4.30 24.45 9.78
N GLU A 11 4.90 24.13 10.92
CA GLU A 11 6.26 24.58 11.24
C GLU A 11 7.27 24.07 10.19
N PRO A 12 8.34 24.84 9.90
CA PRO A 12 9.21 24.60 8.74
C PRO A 12 10.01 23.28 8.78
N ASP A 13 10.10 22.63 9.94
CA ASP A 13 10.87 21.41 10.18
C ASP A 13 10.18 20.14 9.66
N GLY A 14 8.88 20.20 9.37
CA GLY A 14 8.08 19.08 8.90
C GLY A 14 7.46 19.29 7.51
N SER A 15 8.26 19.37 6.44
CA SER A 15 7.75 19.59 5.06
C SER A 15 6.61 18.64 4.66
N GLY A 16 6.67 17.37 5.08
CA GLY A 16 5.59 16.40 4.87
C GLY A 16 4.34 16.68 5.70
N VAL A 17 4.51 17.11 6.96
CA VAL A 17 3.39 17.43 7.87
C VAL A 17 2.68 18.71 7.41
N ASP A 18 3.43 19.73 6.98
CA ASP A 18 2.88 20.96 6.39
C ASP A 18 2.04 20.62 5.15
N TYR A 19 2.58 19.81 4.22
CA TYR A 19 1.83 19.38 3.03
C TYR A 19 0.52 18.66 3.39
N LEU A 20 0.55 17.66 4.26
CA LEU A 20 -0.65 16.91 4.65
C LEU A 20 -1.66 17.81 5.38
N THR A 21 -1.16 18.73 6.22
CA THR A 21 -2.00 19.70 6.92
C THR A 21 -2.70 20.63 5.93
N MET A 22 -1.97 21.14 4.94
CA MET A 22 -2.55 21.98 3.88
C MET A 22 -3.57 21.22 3.01
N ARG A 23 -3.35 19.92 2.78
CA ARG A 23 -4.26 19.07 2.00
C ARG A 23 -5.56 18.78 2.74
N ASP A 24 -5.46 18.43 4.02
CA ASP A 24 -6.57 17.78 4.74
C ASP A 24 -7.29 18.70 5.72
N LEU A 25 -6.63 19.77 6.20
CA LEU A 25 -7.09 20.56 7.34
C LEU A 25 -7.25 22.06 7.06
N THR A 26 -6.92 22.52 5.85
CA THR A 26 -7.05 23.93 5.44
C THR A 26 -7.76 24.06 4.08
N ASP A 27 -8.14 25.29 3.74
CA ASP A 27 -8.69 25.65 2.41
C ASP A 27 -7.59 26.20 1.48
N ALA A 28 -6.38 25.62 1.54
CA ALA A 28 -5.24 26.07 0.74
C ALA A 28 -5.57 26.05 -0.77
N ASP A 29 -5.09 27.06 -1.50
CA ASP A 29 -5.30 27.07 -2.94
C ASP A 29 -4.41 26.02 -3.64
N GLN A 30 -4.75 25.71 -4.90
CA GLN A 30 -4.03 24.68 -5.67
C GLN A 30 -2.54 24.99 -5.84
N LYS A 31 -2.17 26.27 -5.97
CA LYS A 31 -0.77 26.66 -6.18
C LYS A 31 0.04 26.48 -4.90
N GLU A 32 -0.52 26.86 -3.77
CA GLU A 32 0.09 26.66 -2.46
C GLU A 32 0.24 25.16 -2.14
N LEU A 33 -0.80 24.36 -2.39
CA LEU A 33 -0.78 22.92 -2.18
C LEU A 33 0.27 22.23 -3.06
N MET A 34 0.37 22.61 -4.34
CA MET A 34 1.41 22.10 -5.25
C MET A 34 2.81 22.42 -4.75
N ALA A 35 3.06 23.65 -4.30
CA ALA A 35 4.38 24.04 -3.78
C ALA A 35 4.76 23.25 -2.51
N ALA A 36 3.81 23.04 -1.59
CA ALA A 36 4.02 22.23 -0.39
C ALA A 36 4.27 20.76 -0.73
N ARG A 37 3.49 20.19 -1.66
CA ARG A 37 3.66 18.83 -2.16
C ARG A 37 5.04 18.62 -2.76
N GLU A 38 5.45 19.51 -3.66
CA GLU A 38 6.77 19.46 -4.29
C GLU A 38 7.90 19.52 -3.24
N LYS A 39 7.76 20.39 -2.23
CA LYS A 39 8.73 20.50 -1.14
C LYS A 39 8.78 19.20 -0.33
N ALA A 40 7.64 18.60 0.00
CA ALA A 40 7.56 17.32 0.71
C ALA A 40 8.23 16.17 -0.06
N HIS A 41 8.26 16.20 -1.39
CA HIS A 41 8.95 15.19 -2.21
C HIS A 41 10.46 15.43 -2.31
N ARG A 42 10.90 16.70 -2.29
CA ARG A 42 12.32 17.06 -2.37
C ARG A 42 13.05 17.00 -1.03
N GLU A 43 12.32 17.19 0.07
CA GLU A 43 12.88 17.33 1.41
C GLU A 43 12.20 16.38 2.39
N GLY A 44 12.91 16.01 3.47
CA GLY A 44 12.30 15.24 4.56
C GLY A 44 12.10 13.75 4.25
N PRO A 45 11.07 13.11 4.85
CA PRO A 45 10.95 11.65 4.85
C PRO A 45 10.78 11.00 3.48
N ILE A 46 10.00 11.58 2.55
CA ILE A 46 9.81 11.01 1.20
C ILE A 46 11.14 10.94 0.47
N ALA A 47 11.87 12.06 0.41
CA ALA A 47 13.19 12.13 -0.22
C ALA A 47 14.17 11.14 0.41
N ASN A 48 14.19 11.03 1.75
CA ASN A 48 15.07 10.11 2.47
C ASN A 48 14.75 8.64 2.15
N ILE A 49 13.48 8.25 2.14
CA ILE A 49 13.07 6.87 1.83
C ILE A 49 13.43 6.54 0.38
N LEU A 50 13.10 7.42 -0.58
CA LEU A 50 13.40 7.21 -2.00
C LEU A 50 14.90 7.20 -2.30
N SER A 51 15.74 7.89 -1.51
CA SER A 51 17.20 7.84 -1.68
C SER A 51 17.80 6.46 -1.36
N LYS A 52 17.08 5.63 -0.60
CA LYS A 52 17.47 4.26 -0.25
C LYS A 52 16.89 3.21 -1.18
N MET A 53 16.08 3.63 -2.16
CA MET A 53 15.47 2.74 -3.14
C MET A 53 16.56 2.19 -4.08
N ASN A 54 16.53 0.89 -4.33
CA ASN A 54 17.31 0.32 -5.41
C ASN A 54 16.78 0.84 -6.77
N PRO A 55 17.64 1.12 -7.77
CA PRO A 55 17.21 1.57 -9.10
C PRO A 55 16.16 0.69 -9.78
N GLU A 56 16.10 -0.61 -9.46
CA GLU A 56 15.09 -1.54 -9.98
C GLU A 56 13.69 -1.34 -9.35
N GLY A 57 13.57 -0.61 -8.24
CA GLY A 57 12.29 -0.27 -7.61
C GLY A 57 11.99 -0.96 -6.28
N TYR A 58 12.99 -1.54 -5.60
CA TYR A 58 12.80 -2.24 -4.33
C TYR A 58 13.64 -1.67 -3.19
N TRP A 59 13.29 -2.04 -1.96
CA TRP A 59 14.11 -1.77 -0.75
C TRP A 59 14.61 -3.07 -0.14
N GLU A 60 15.80 -3.04 0.45
CA GLU A 60 16.50 -4.15 1.12
C GLU A 60 16.90 -5.31 0.21
N LYS A 61 15.94 -6.05 -0.35
CA LYS A 61 16.17 -7.26 -1.14
C LYS A 61 15.14 -7.39 -2.26
N PRO A 62 15.51 -8.01 -3.40
CA PRO A 62 14.56 -8.23 -4.48
C PRO A 62 13.46 -9.23 -4.08
N GLY A 63 12.31 -9.14 -4.75
CA GLY A 63 11.18 -10.05 -4.59
C GLY A 63 9.92 -9.38 -4.00
N PRO A 64 9.01 -10.17 -3.40
CA PRO A 64 7.69 -9.71 -2.94
C PRO A 64 7.71 -8.64 -1.85
N GLY A 65 8.84 -8.46 -1.16
CA GLY A 65 9.10 -7.26 -0.37
C GLY A 65 8.36 -7.14 0.97
N TYR A 66 7.80 -8.21 1.55
CA TYR A 66 7.20 -8.15 2.89
C TYR A 66 8.23 -8.22 4.04
N LEU A 67 9.37 -8.88 3.82
CA LEU A 67 10.46 -9.00 4.80
C LEU A 67 11.75 -8.35 4.28
N PRO A 68 12.58 -7.80 5.18
CA PRO A 68 12.36 -7.62 6.62
C PRO A 68 11.25 -6.61 6.94
N LYS A 69 10.58 -6.78 8.09
CA LYS A 69 9.50 -5.86 8.49
C LYS A 69 10.02 -4.44 8.65
N TYR A 70 9.17 -3.47 8.30
CA TYR A 70 9.38 -2.02 8.43
C TYR A 70 10.41 -1.39 7.48
N THR A 71 11.26 -2.16 6.80
CA THR A 71 12.26 -1.59 5.88
C THR A 71 12.18 -2.11 4.45
N SER A 72 11.51 -3.24 4.21
CA SER A 72 11.31 -3.78 2.86
C SER A 72 10.21 -3.06 2.07
N THR A 73 10.15 -3.34 0.76
CA THR A 73 9.31 -2.65 -0.24
C THR A 73 7.85 -2.45 0.19
N VAL A 74 7.18 -3.46 0.78
CA VAL A 74 5.79 -3.32 1.26
C VAL A 74 5.68 -2.16 2.26
N TRP A 75 6.58 -2.11 3.23
CA TRP A 75 6.52 -1.12 4.31
C TRP A 75 6.96 0.26 3.83
N SER A 76 7.95 0.32 2.93
CA SER A 76 8.37 1.55 2.30
C SER A 76 7.24 2.18 1.48
N LEU A 77 6.52 1.39 0.67
CA LEU A 77 5.40 1.88 -0.14
C LEU A 77 4.22 2.34 0.72
N ILE A 78 3.85 1.57 1.76
CA ILE A 78 2.80 1.99 2.70
C ILE A 78 3.17 3.31 3.39
N LEU A 79 4.42 3.43 3.86
CA LEU A 79 4.86 4.65 4.52
C LEU A 79 4.90 5.85 3.54
N LEU A 80 5.36 5.65 2.31
CA LEU A 80 5.37 6.68 1.26
C LEU A 80 3.95 7.17 0.95
N SER A 81 2.99 6.26 0.81
CA SER A 81 1.56 6.58 0.66
C SER A 81 1.06 7.45 1.82
N GLN A 82 1.33 7.05 3.06
CA GLN A 82 0.89 7.80 4.25
C GLN A 82 1.55 9.18 4.37
N LEU A 83 2.76 9.35 3.83
CA LEU A 83 3.45 10.64 3.74
C LEU A 83 2.90 11.52 2.60
N GLY A 84 1.97 11.01 1.79
CA GLY A 84 1.37 11.70 0.65
C GLY A 84 2.27 11.74 -0.58
N ALA A 85 3.16 10.76 -0.73
CA ALA A 85 3.94 10.59 -1.95
C ALA A 85 3.02 10.34 -3.15
N SER A 86 3.38 10.81 -4.34
CA SER A 86 2.59 10.62 -5.56
C SER A 86 3.48 10.34 -6.76
N VAL A 87 3.07 9.41 -7.61
CA VAL A 87 3.76 9.07 -8.87
C VAL A 87 3.83 10.24 -9.85
N ASN A 88 2.95 11.23 -9.69
CA ASN A 88 2.94 12.44 -10.50
C ASN A 88 4.10 13.39 -10.15
N GLU A 89 4.68 13.25 -8.96
CA GLU A 89 5.77 14.10 -8.46
C GLU A 89 7.15 13.44 -8.61
N ASP A 90 7.23 12.11 -8.47
CA ASP A 90 8.49 11.36 -8.59
C ASP A 90 8.32 10.02 -9.32
N LYS A 91 8.93 9.91 -10.50
CA LYS A 91 8.87 8.72 -11.36
C LYS A 91 9.43 7.45 -10.73
N ARG A 92 10.30 7.57 -9.71
CA ARG A 92 10.80 6.42 -8.94
C ARG A 92 9.66 5.63 -8.29
N LEU A 93 8.59 6.33 -7.90
CA LEU A 93 7.40 5.71 -7.30
C LEU A 93 6.68 4.81 -8.32
N SER A 94 6.55 5.24 -9.59
CA SER A 94 5.97 4.38 -10.63
C SER A 94 6.80 3.11 -10.84
N THR A 95 8.14 3.24 -10.87
CA THR A 95 9.04 2.08 -10.96
C THR A 95 8.83 1.12 -9.78
N ALA A 96 8.76 1.64 -8.56
CA ALA A 96 8.58 0.82 -7.37
C ALA A 96 7.19 0.15 -7.29
N CYS A 97 6.13 0.85 -7.70
CA CYS A 97 4.77 0.31 -7.75
C CYS A 97 4.66 -0.81 -8.78
N LEU A 98 5.22 -0.61 -9.99
CA LEU A 98 5.28 -1.64 -11.03
C LEU A 98 6.09 -2.85 -10.58
N TYR A 99 7.30 -2.63 -10.04
CA TYR A 99 8.13 -3.68 -9.46
C TYR A 99 7.34 -4.49 -8.44
N TYR A 100 6.64 -3.82 -7.53
CA TYR A 100 5.87 -4.49 -6.50
C TYR A 100 4.81 -5.41 -7.08
N LEU A 101 4.01 -4.93 -8.05
CA LEU A 101 3.00 -5.76 -8.70
C LEU A 101 3.60 -6.94 -9.48
N ASP A 102 4.75 -6.76 -10.13
CA ASP A 102 5.44 -7.83 -10.87
C ASP A 102 5.93 -8.96 -9.95
N HIS A 103 6.27 -8.65 -8.71
CA HIS A 103 6.89 -9.60 -7.78
C HIS A 103 5.96 -10.13 -6.68
N ALA A 104 4.94 -9.37 -6.28
CA ALA A 104 4.08 -9.71 -5.15
C ALA A 104 2.66 -10.12 -5.55
N MET A 105 2.21 -9.76 -6.76
CA MET A 105 0.86 -10.09 -7.23
C MET A 105 0.87 -11.35 -8.11
N THR A 106 -0.06 -12.27 -7.85
CA THR A 106 -0.29 -13.43 -8.71
C THR A 106 -1.10 -13.04 -9.95
N GLU A 107 -1.13 -13.91 -10.95
CA GLU A 107 -1.96 -13.73 -12.16
C GLU A 107 -3.49 -13.62 -11.89
N TYR A 108 -3.92 -14.07 -10.70
CA TYR A 108 -5.31 -14.07 -10.23
C TYR A 108 -5.65 -12.88 -9.30
N GLY A 109 -4.76 -11.90 -9.15
CA GLY A 109 -5.02 -10.70 -8.34
C GLY A 109 -4.67 -10.84 -6.86
N GLN A 110 -4.08 -11.96 -6.45
CA GLN A 110 -3.71 -12.16 -5.06
C GLN A 110 -2.38 -11.49 -4.74
N ILE A 111 -2.34 -10.67 -3.69
CA ILE A 111 -1.13 -10.12 -3.09
C ILE A 111 -0.79 -10.94 -1.87
N SER A 112 0.48 -11.34 -1.75
CA SER A 112 0.91 -12.16 -0.62
C SER A 112 2.30 -11.82 -0.11
N VAL A 113 2.58 -12.32 1.10
CA VAL A 113 3.86 -12.12 1.80
C VAL A 113 5.07 -12.58 0.97
N ASN A 114 4.89 -13.60 0.13
CA ASN A 114 5.97 -14.27 -0.59
C ASN A 114 5.69 -14.48 -2.08
N GLY A 115 4.70 -13.78 -2.65
CA GLY A 115 4.30 -13.92 -4.06
C GLY A 115 3.54 -15.22 -4.38
N THR A 116 3.25 -16.08 -3.40
CA THR A 116 2.45 -17.30 -3.60
C THR A 116 1.02 -17.13 -3.10
N PRO A 117 0.01 -17.80 -3.70
CA PRO A 117 -1.37 -17.71 -3.22
C PRO A 117 -1.58 -18.16 -1.76
N SER A 118 -0.67 -18.96 -1.20
CA SER A 118 -0.89 -19.57 0.11
C SER A 118 -0.77 -18.61 1.30
N GLN A 119 -0.04 -17.51 1.10
CA GLN A 119 0.26 -16.51 2.13
C GLN A 119 -0.48 -15.18 1.92
N THR A 120 -1.60 -15.23 1.20
CA THR A 120 -2.46 -14.06 0.97
C THR A 120 -3.25 -13.78 2.24
N ILE A 121 -3.30 -12.52 2.68
CA ILE A 121 -4.08 -12.10 3.84
C ILE A 121 -4.79 -10.79 3.50
N ASP A 122 -6.02 -10.63 3.99
CA ASP A 122 -6.88 -9.48 3.63
C ASP A 122 -6.23 -8.14 3.99
N CYS A 123 -5.56 -8.07 5.14
CA CYS A 123 -4.91 -6.83 5.58
C CYS A 123 -3.76 -6.40 4.67
N LEU A 124 -2.94 -7.33 4.16
CA LEU A 124 -1.86 -7.00 3.23
C LEU A 124 -2.42 -6.55 1.88
N GLN A 125 -3.40 -7.29 1.35
CA GLN A 125 -4.10 -6.95 0.11
C GLN A 125 -4.68 -5.53 0.18
N GLY A 126 -5.45 -5.24 1.23
CA GLY A 126 -6.08 -3.94 1.43
C GLY A 126 -5.05 -2.82 1.61
N ASN A 127 -4.06 -3.01 2.49
CA ASN A 127 -3.02 -2.00 2.73
C ASN A 127 -2.29 -1.61 1.44
N MET A 128 -1.97 -2.59 0.59
CA MET A 128 -1.22 -2.32 -0.63
C MET A 128 -2.08 -1.68 -1.70
N LEU A 129 -3.34 -2.10 -1.87
CA LEU A 129 -4.23 -1.47 -2.83
C LEU A 129 -4.57 -0.03 -2.44
N THR A 130 -4.79 0.24 -1.15
CA THR A 130 -4.93 1.61 -0.65
C THR A 130 -3.66 2.41 -0.89
N ALA A 131 -2.48 1.88 -0.56
CA ALA A 131 -1.22 2.59 -0.75
C ALA A 131 -0.95 2.95 -2.21
N LEU A 132 -1.22 2.04 -3.15
CA LEU A 132 -1.07 2.30 -4.59
C LEU A 132 -2.03 3.41 -5.05
N MET A 133 -3.30 3.37 -4.64
CA MET A 133 -4.26 4.42 -4.97
C MET A 133 -3.89 5.77 -4.37
N ASP A 134 -3.50 5.82 -3.10
CA ASP A 134 -3.13 7.07 -2.41
C ASP A 134 -1.89 7.73 -3.03
N MET A 135 -1.05 6.96 -3.73
CA MET A 135 0.08 7.48 -4.50
C MET A 135 -0.27 7.85 -5.95
N ASP A 136 -1.55 7.93 -6.30
CA ASP A 136 -2.05 8.16 -7.67
C ASP A 136 -1.58 7.11 -8.69
N PHE A 137 -1.24 5.90 -8.25
CA PHE A 137 -0.81 4.82 -9.13
C PHE A 137 -2.01 3.94 -9.54
N TYR A 138 -2.13 3.69 -10.85
CA TYR A 138 -3.09 2.74 -11.39
C TYR A 138 -2.42 1.77 -12.38
N ASP A 139 -2.75 0.50 -12.24
CA ASP A 139 -2.41 -0.57 -13.17
C ASP A 139 -3.65 -1.46 -13.38
N PRO A 140 -4.03 -1.82 -14.62
CA PRO A 140 -5.21 -2.65 -14.89
C PRO A 140 -5.24 -3.99 -14.13
N ARG A 141 -4.08 -4.49 -13.68
CA ARG A 141 -3.98 -5.69 -12.84
C ARG A 141 -4.67 -5.53 -11.48
N MET A 142 -4.79 -4.30 -10.98
CA MET A 142 -5.43 -3.99 -9.70
C MET A 142 -6.93 -4.33 -9.72
N ASP A 143 -7.60 -4.29 -10.88
CA ASP A 143 -9.01 -4.68 -10.99
C ASP A 143 -9.25 -6.13 -10.52
N LYS A 144 -8.36 -7.05 -10.89
CA LYS A 144 -8.40 -8.44 -10.40
C LYS A 144 -8.14 -8.53 -8.90
N ALA A 145 -7.32 -7.64 -8.37
CA ALA A 145 -6.98 -7.59 -6.97
C ALA A 145 -8.16 -7.13 -6.10
N TYR A 146 -8.98 -6.19 -6.60
CA TYR A 146 -10.25 -5.82 -5.99
C TYR A 146 -11.29 -6.92 -6.11
N GLU A 147 -11.39 -7.57 -7.28
CA GLU A 147 -12.30 -8.71 -7.48
C GLU A 147 -11.98 -9.85 -6.51
N TRP A 148 -10.70 -10.17 -6.32
CA TRP A 148 -10.26 -11.14 -5.32
C TRP A 148 -10.72 -10.79 -3.90
N MET A 149 -10.67 -9.51 -3.51
CA MET A 149 -11.18 -9.07 -2.19
C MET A 149 -12.69 -9.29 -2.05
N ALA A 150 -13.45 -8.95 -3.10
CA ALA A 150 -14.91 -9.10 -3.09
C ALA A 150 -15.31 -10.59 -3.01
N MET A 151 -14.76 -11.42 -3.89
CA MET A 151 -15.03 -12.86 -3.95
C MET A 151 -14.66 -13.57 -2.64
N THR A 152 -13.51 -13.25 -2.04
CA THR A 152 -13.03 -13.97 -0.85
C THR A 152 -13.66 -13.50 0.45
N THR A 153 -14.31 -12.33 0.45
CA THR A 153 -15.09 -11.88 1.61
C THR A 153 -16.48 -12.52 1.61
N THR A 154 -17.10 -12.65 0.44
CA THR A 154 -18.44 -13.27 0.27
C THR A 154 -18.37 -14.80 0.18
N GLY A 155 -17.26 -15.33 -0.29
CA GLY A 155 -17.08 -16.73 -0.67
C GLY A 155 -17.66 -17.11 -2.03
N GLU A 156 -18.25 -16.19 -2.76
CA GLU A 156 -18.74 -16.44 -4.11
C GLU A 156 -17.57 -16.64 -5.08
N GLY A 157 -17.62 -17.72 -5.87
CA GLY A 157 -16.59 -18.02 -6.85
C GLY A 157 -15.26 -18.54 -6.28
N VAL A 158 -15.17 -18.79 -4.97
CA VAL A 158 -13.94 -19.28 -4.30
C VAL A 158 -14.15 -20.72 -3.81
N ALA A 159 -13.30 -21.64 -4.25
CA ALA A 159 -13.37 -23.02 -3.78
C ALA A 159 -12.87 -23.18 -2.34
N SER A 160 -13.36 -24.23 -1.67
CA SER A 160 -12.97 -24.58 -0.31
C SER A 160 -11.47 -24.86 -0.19
N MET A 161 -10.93 -24.66 1.02
CA MET A 161 -9.54 -24.98 1.31
C MET A 161 -9.25 -26.47 1.06
N GLY A 162 -8.21 -26.75 0.28
CA GLY A 162 -7.79 -28.12 -0.07
C GLY A 162 -8.32 -28.63 -1.41
N ASP A 163 -9.32 -27.96 -2.01
CA ASP A 163 -9.74 -28.23 -3.39
C ASP A 163 -8.59 -27.90 -4.35
N LYS A 164 -8.18 -28.83 -5.21
CA LYS A 164 -7.07 -28.61 -6.17
C LYS A 164 -7.54 -28.40 -7.61
N SER A 165 -8.84 -28.35 -7.85
CA SER A 165 -9.42 -28.16 -9.19
C SER A 165 -9.26 -26.73 -9.73
N THR A 166 -9.10 -25.75 -8.84
CA THR A 166 -8.94 -24.33 -9.20
C THR A 166 -7.89 -23.63 -8.32
N PRO A 167 -7.11 -22.68 -8.87
CA PRO A 167 -6.24 -21.81 -8.07
C PRO A 167 -7.02 -20.78 -7.24
N LEU A 168 -8.26 -20.45 -7.62
CA LEU A 168 -9.17 -19.55 -6.91
C LEU A 168 -9.87 -20.31 -5.76
N ARG A 169 -9.15 -20.43 -4.65
CA ARG A 169 -9.59 -21.15 -3.46
C ARG A 169 -9.05 -20.52 -2.19
N TYR A 170 -9.59 -20.92 -1.06
CA TYR A 170 -9.01 -20.59 0.24
C TYR A 170 -7.69 -21.34 0.49
N TYR A 171 -6.75 -20.66 1.14
CA TYR A 171 -5.43 -21.18 1.51
C TYR A 171 -5.14 -20.92 3.00
N SER A 172 -3.90 -21.17 3.43
CA SER A 172 -3.47 -20.99 4.83
C SER A 172 -3.53 -19.55 5.35
N GLY A 173 -3.39 -18.54 4.49
CA GLY A 173 -3.50 -17.13 4.89
C GLY A 173 -4.95 -16.66 4.95
N LYS A 174 -5.61 -16.62 3.79
CA LYS A 174 -7.05 -16.33 3.64
C LYS A 174 -7.80 -17.65 3.66
N ILE A 175 -8.35 -17.98 4.83
CA ILE A 175 -8.85 -19.33 5.15
C ILE A 175 -10.36 -19.50 4.92
N GLY A 176 -11.07 -18.41 4.66
CA GLY A 176 -12.52 -18.42 4.45
C GLY A 176 -13.12 -17.03 4.23
N PRO A 177 -14.45 -16.97 4.08
CA PRO A 177 -15.21 -15.72 3.98
C PRO A 177 -15.18 -14.92 5.29
N ASP A 178 -15.88 -13.79 5.34
CA ASP A 178 -16.05 -12.98 6.56
C ASP A 178 -14.72 -12.57 7.22
N PHE A 179 -13.71 -12.28 6.40
CA PHE A 179 -12.36 -11.92 6.84
C PHE A 179 -11.66 -13.00 7.69
N ALA A 180 -12.07 -14.27 7.59
CA ALA A 180 -11.42 -15.36 8.30
C ALA A 180 -9.94 -15.47 7.92
N CYS A 181 -9.07 -15.34 8.93
CA CYS A 181 -7.64 -15.14 8.72
C CYS A 181 -6.79 -16.14 9.49
N GLY A 182 -5.94 -16.88 8.76
CA GLY A 182 -5.01 -17.84 9.35
C GLY A 182 -3.91 -17.19 10.21
N ALA A 183 -3.58 -15.92 9.95
CA ALA A 183 -2.64 -15.16 10.76
C ALA A 183 -3.27 -14.58 12.04
N ASN A 184 -4.61 -14.58 12.16
CA ASN A 184 -5.35 -14.06 13.31
C ASN A 184 -6.03 -15.19 14.12
N ASN A 185 -5.30 -16.28 14.42
CA ASN A 185 -5.84 -17.44 15.14
C ASN A 185 -7.12 -18.04 14.52
N LYS A 186 -7.27 -17.94 13.19
CA LYS A 186 -8.48 -18.35 12.44
C LYS A 186 -9.73 -17.55 12.78
N LEU A 187 -9.61 -16.42 13.47
CA LEU A 187 -10.68 -15.47 13.70
C LEU A 187 -10.74 -14.45 12.55
N ALA A 188 -11.88 -13.77 12.45
CA ALA A 188 -12.03 -12.64 11.53
C ALA A 188 -10.99 -11.56 11.87
N CYS A 189 -10.25 -11.06 10.86
CA CYS A 189 -9.27 -9.99 11.06
C CYS A 189 -9.82 -8.58 10.77
N ALA A 190 -11.05 -8.48 10.27
CA ALA A 190 -11.80 -7.24 10.25
C ALA A 190 -12.85 -7.30 11.36
N TRP A 191 -13.13 -6.17 12.02
CA TRP A 191 -14.18 -6.02 13.04
C TRP A 191 -13.86 -6.56 14.44
N GLY A 192 -12.73 -6.13 15.01
CA GLY A 192 -12.34 -6.44 16.40
C GLY A 192 -13.38 -6.09 17.45
#